data_AF-A0A4Q5RPI4-F1
#
_entry.id   AF-A0A4Q5RPI4-F1
#
_cell.length_a   1.000
_cell.length_b   1.000
_cell.length_c   1.000
_cell.angle_alpha   90.00
_cell.angle_beta   90.00
_cell.angle_gamma   90.00
#
_symmetry.space_group_name_H-M   'P 1'
#
loop_
_entity.id
_entity.type
_entity.pdbx_description
1 polymer ?
#
loop_
_entity_poly.entity_id
_entity_poly.type
_entity_poly.pdbx_seq_one_letter_code
_entity_poly.pdbx_strand_id
1 'polypeptide(L)'
;MNVPAVRMNARAPIQPDLTDAELRALAYFAVGVSSEGSKAGRDVSNRLSFAGNIPNGVMMPVGNSGFSIGTLQIDLGQRPAVARSLTDAYQAWATSEHPDWRLSEAQYAQTVRDLSRNGRAITADQGRPLDAMVKQHLDQFLHSGDGIRFVHEHDVNQVNQLMNGIVRNVRQTPLYQQSGLDERAELITMMVKLQNQSDNRWAPRLVRSMTNGEYENVGDVSRAIDGLRAPSGASDYIESGRNHAVSGAHVFNALRRMEDTNPLYDAWRNILDNPLVDPTRLNADMARPNLVAEYATIKTLFLQHGQALDFIDSMERGAGYAYGRPRPEGRGAATAGLYSSGDDFIVWSLDGVGHARINDSWSPIERDDLSRVRNRDGSVDLSIDQNGLAVPLMHADPRAAPLRPTPQRRAEIEYLDHALPLGVRFAYQEPSSEDPMVARVLDDLPHGSVRPADPASHSPVEFLLPQAERAVRQLEQGRGRQYDDQSACMAASVACMAKANGLSQIDHVLLSEARGAMGQGENLFVIQGDPGDPAHRRAVMKAHDAIAMPVEQSVAQLQRLNDGLQGQSPAQALDERAREVGTAPMRLG
;
A
#
# COMPACT_ATOMS: atom_id res chain seq x y z
N MET A 1 -58.07 -42.94 -4.59
CA MET A 1 -56.60 -42.79 -4.53
C MET A 1 -56.25 -41.50 -5.25
N ASN A 2 -55.96 -40.44 -4.48
CA ASN A 2 -55.46 -39.17 -5.00
C ASN A 2 -53.93 -39.24 -5.04
N VAL A 3 -53.34 -39.11 -6.22
CA VAL A 3 -51.90 -38.89 -6.39
C VAL A 3 -51.65 -37.38 -6.35
N PRO A 4 -50.73 -36.86 -5.51
CA PRO A 4 -50.53 -35.43 -5.41
C PRO A 4 -49.74 -34.89 -6.62
N ALA A 5 -50.15 -33.70 -7.06
CA ALA A 5 -49.54 -32.95 -8.14
C ALA A 5 -48.07 -32.62 -7.82
N VAL A 6 -47.21 -32.91 -8.81
CA VAL A 6 -45.81 -32.50 -8.86
C VAL A 6 -45.74 -30.98 -8.72
N ARG A 7 -45.10 -30.49 -7.64
CA ARG A 7 -44.70 -29.09 -7.53
C ARG A 7 -43.76 -28.79 -8.70
N MET A 8 -44.22 -27.96 -9.64
CA MET A 8 -43.35 -27.38 -10.65
C MET A 8 -42.24 -26.61 -9.94
N ASN A 9 -40.99 -26.99 -10.22
CA ASN A 9 -39.81 -26.26 -9.81
C ASN A 9 -39.93 -24.81 -10.27
N ALA A 10 -40.23 -23.91 -9.35
CA ALA A 10 -40.00 -22.49 -9.57
C ALA A 10 -38.51 -22.33 -9.90
N ARG A 11 -38.19 -21.84 -11.11
CA ARG A 11 -36.83 -21.39 -11.43
C ARG A 11 -36.42 -20.43 -10.31
N ALA A 12 -35.34 -20.76 -9.60
CA ALA A 12 -34.73 -19.83 -8.66
C ALA A 12 -34.55 -18.48 -9.39
N PRO A 13 -34.88 -17.35 -8.77
CA PRO A 13 -34.68 -16.04 -9.39
C PRO A 13 -33.21 -15.95 -9.84
N ILE A 14 -32.98 -15.47 -11.06
CA ILE A 14 -31.63 -15.17 -11.56
C ILE A 14 -31.07 -14.13 -10.60
N GLN A 15 -30.16 -14.53 -9.71
CA GLN A 15 -29.47 -13.57 -8.88
C GLN A 15 -28.66 -12.65 -9.82
N PRO A 16 -28.69 -11.33 -9.62
CA PRO A 16 -27.85 -10.42 -10.38
C PRO A 16 -26.38 -10.87 -10.25
N ASP A 17 -25.63 -10.77 -11.33
CA ASP A 17 -24.21 -11.07 -11.37
C ASP A 17 -23.42 -9.79 -11.66
N LEU A 18 -22.14 -9.78 -11.31
CA LEU A 18 -21.24 -8.70 -11.69
C LEU A 18 -21.13 -8.66 -13.22
N THR A 19 -21.27 -7.48 -13.79
CA THR A 19 -21.09 -7.23 -15.22
C THR A 19 -19.63 -7.43 -15.63
N ASP A 20 -19.38 -7.65 -16.91
CA ASP A 20 -18.01 -7.76 -17.42
C ASP A 20 -17.23 -6.45 -17.22
N ALA A 21 -17.89 -5.29 -17.23
CA ALA A 21 -17.28 -4.01 -16.90
C ALA A 21 -16.85 -3.95 -15.43
N GLU A 22 -17.72 -4.34 -14.51
CA GLU A 22 -17.39 -4.43 -13.08
C GLU A 22 -16.23 -5.40 -12.81
N LEU A 23 -16.22 -6.56 -13.45
CA LEU A 23 -15.14 -7.54 -13.32
C LEU A 23 -13.80 -7.02 -13.88
N ARG A 24 -13.83 -6.25 -14.97
CA ARG A 24 -12.65 -5.56 -15.51
C ARG A 24 -12.16 -4.45 -14.58
N ALA A 25 -13.08 -3.70 -13.98
CA ALA A 25 -12.75 -2.68 -13.00
C ALA A 25 -12.12 -3.29 -11.75
N LEU A 26 -12.61 -4.44 -11.27
CA LEU A 26 -11.97 -5.19 -10.18
C LEU A 26 -10.55 -5.63 -10.56
N ALA A 27 -10.36 -6.22 -11.74
CA ALA A 27 -9.04 -6.66 -12.18
C ALA A 27 -8.04 -5.48 -12.33
N TYR A 28 -8.50 -4.34 -12.85
CA TYR A 28 -7.62 -3.19 -13.09
C TYR A 28 -7.40 -2.32 -11.86
N PHE A 29 -8.46 -1.89 -11.17
CA PHE A 29 -8.37 -0.97 -10.04
C PHE A 29 -8.16 -1.67 -8.69
N ALA A 30 -8.93 -2.71 -8.38
CA ALA A 30 -8.77 -3.41 -7.10
C ALA A 30 -7.48 -4.23 -7.07
N VAL A 31 -7.25 -5.08 -8.08
CA VAL A 31 -6.02 -5.90 -8.14
C VAL A 31 -4.83 -5.07 -8.61
N GLY A 32 -4.94 -4.38 -9.74
CA GLY A 32 -3.83 -3.58 -10.26
C GLY A 32 -3.52 -2.37 -9.38
N VAL A 33 -4.33 -1.31 -9.46
CA VAL A 33 -4.05 0.00 -8.82
C VAL A 33 -3.85 -0.10 -7.31
N SER A 34 -4.71 -0.84 -6.59
CA SER A 34 -4.65 -0.85 -5.11
C SER A 34 -3.50 -1.69 -4.55
N SER A 35 -2.92 -2.60 -5.34
CA SER A 35 -1.89 -3.53 -4.86
C SER A 35 -0.59 -3.47 -5.67
N GLU A 36 -0.57 -3.97 -6.91
CA GLU A 36 0.65 -4.06 -7.71
C GLU A 36 1.10 -2.67 -8.21
N GLY A 37 0.15 -1.85 -8.66
CA GLY A 37 0.38 -0.50 -9.15
C GLY A 37 0.60 0.55 -8.05
N SER A 38 0.62 0.13 -6.77
CA SER A 38 0.77 1.05 -5.62
C SER A 38 1.98 0.73 -4.76
N LYS A 39 2.65 1.78 -4.27
CA LYS A 39 3.61 1.68 -3.17
C LYS A 39 3.31 2.76 -2.14
N ALA A 40 2.81 2.35 -0.98
CA ALA A 40 2.36 3.27 0.08
C ALA A 40 1.39 4.36 -0.42
N GLY A 41 0.47 3.98 -1.32
CA GLY A 41 -0.51 4.89 -1.92
C GLY A 41 0.01 5.78 -3.05
N ARG A 42 1.28 5.63 -3.47
CA ARG A 42 1.81 6.24 -4.69
C ARG A 42 1.53 5.34 -5.88
N ASP A 43 1.16 5.91 -7.02
CA ASP A 43 1.13 5.18 -8.29
C ASP A 43 2.55 4.87 -8.76
N VAL A 44 2.80 3.60 -9.08
CA VAL A 44 4.12 3.12 -9.54
C VAL A 44 4.05 2.42 -10.88
N SER A 45 2.92 2.53 -11.57
CA SER A 45 2.62 1.78 -12.80
C SER A 45 3.53 2.18 -13.97
N ASN A 46 3.89 3.47 -14.06
CA ASN A 46 4.59 4.07 -15.20
C ASN A 46 6.09 4.32 -14.92
N ARG A 47 6.76 3.37 -14.27
CA ARG A 47 8.21 3.42 -14.02
C ARG A 47 8.81 2.02 -13.94
N LEU A 48 10.13 1.91 -14.15
CA LEU A 48 10.83 0.66 -13.90
C LEU A 48 10.93 0.39 -12.40
N SER A 49 10.21 -0.63 -11.96
CA SER A 49 10.25 -1.13 -10.59
C SER A 49 11.23 -2.31 -10.48
N PHE A 50 11.86 -2.44 -9.31
CA PHE A 50 12.76 -3.55 -9.00
C PHE A 50 12.49 -4.01 -7.56
N ALA A 51 12.15 -5.29 -7.40
CA ALA A 51 11.98 -5.89 -6.08
C ALA A 51 13.34 -6.36 -5.55
N GLY A 52 14.04 -5.47 -4.86
CA GLY A 52 15.39 -5.67 -4.36
C GLY A 52 16.02 -4.36 -3.88
N ASN A 53 17.26 -4.44 -3.42
CA ASN A 53 18.06 -3.28 -3.03
C ASN A 53 19.17 -3.05 -4.05
N ILE A 54 19.62 -1.81 -4.22
CA ILE A 54 20.75 -1.48 -5.10
C ILE A 54 21.84 -0.74 -4.30
N PRO A 55 22.46 -1.38 -3.29
CA PRO A 55 23.56 -0.76 -2.55
C PRO A 55 24.76 -0.53 -3.47
N ASN A 56 25.29 0.68 -3.49
CA ASN A 56 26.50 1.04 -4.24
C ASN A 56 26.46 0.63 -5.73
N GLY A 57 25.27 0.67 -6.35
CA GLY A 57 25.08 0.31 -7.76
C GLY A 57 24.97 -1.20 -8.05
N VAL A 58 24.97 -2.06 -7.03
CA VAL A 58 24.85 -3.52 -7.21
C VAL A 58 23.43 -3.97 -6.92
N MET A 59 22.76 -4.54 -7.93
CA MET A 59 21.41 -5.08 -7.80
C MET A 59 21.40 -6.36 -6.95
N MET A 60 20.67 -6.33 -5.84
CA MET A 60 20.40 -7.45 -4.95
C MET A 60 18.90 -7.80 -5.00
N PRO A 61 18.48 -8.76 -5.83
CA PRO A 61 17.08 -9.08 -6.02
C PRO A 61 16.49 -9.86 -4.83
N VAL A 62 15.21 -9.65 -4.57
CA VAL A 62 14.43 -10.54 -3.70
C VAL A 62 14.00 -11.76 -4.51
N GLY A 63 14.43 -12.95 -4.10
CA GLY A 63 14.04 -14.20 -4.76
C GLY A 63 14.44 -14.24 -6.24
N ASN A 64 13.48 -14.49 -7.13
CA ASN A 64 13.72 -14.52 -8.58
C ASN A 64 13.26 -13.24 -9.30
N SER A 65 13.06 -12.14 -8.57
CA SER A 65 12.52 -10.91 -9.16
C SER A 65 13.52 -10.17 -10.04
N GLY A 66 13.05 -9.75 -11.22
CA GLY A 66 13.75 -8.83 -12.13
C GLY A 66 13.17 -7.42 -12.10
N PHE A 67 13.34 -6.68 -13.21
CA PHE A 67 12.60 -5.44 -13.43
C PHE A 67 11.13 -5.72 -13.74
N SER A 68 10.24 -4.82 -13.32
CA SER A 68 8.81 -4.85 -13.62
C SER A 68 8.25 -3.48 -13.97
N ILE A 69 7.13 -3.47 -14.69
CA ILE A 69 6.36 -2.27 -15.06
C ILE A 69 4.86 -2.55 -15.03
N GLY A 70 4.04 -1.51 -14.96
CA GLY A 70 2.60 -1.59 -15.21
C GLY A 70 1.71 -1.73 -13.98
N THR A 71 0.42 -1.51 -14.21
CA THR A 71 -0.61 -1.47 -13.16
C THR A 71 -0.83 -2.87 -12.57
N LEU A 72 -0.81 -3.92 -13.41
CA LEU A 72 -0.86 -5.31 -12.95
C LEU A 72 0.53 -5.92 -12.73
N GLN A 73 1.59 -5.10 -12.78
CA GLN A 73 3.01 -5.46 -12.71
C GLN A 73 3.41 -6.68 -13.54
N ILE A 74 4.04 -6.42 -14.68
CA ILE A 74 4.66 -7.44 -15.51
C ILE A 74 6.12 -7.62 -15.13
N ASP A 75 6.51 -8.80 -14.66
CA ASP A 75 7.91 -9.19 -14.47
C ASP A 75 8.57 -9.42 -15.84
N LEU A 76 9.47 -8.52 -16.22
CA LEU A 76 10.19 -8.54 -17.50
C LEU A 76 11.17 -9.73 -17.59
N GLY A 77 11.70 -10.18 -16.46
CA GLY A 77 12.60 -11.33 -16.37
C GLY A 77 11.90 -12.67 -16.56
N GLN A 78 10.59 -12.71 -16.33
CA GLN A 78 9.74 -13.87 -16.64
C GLN A 78 9.09 -13.75 -18.02
N ARG A 79 8.99 -12.53 -18.56
CA ARG A 79 8.40 -12.23 -19.88
C ARG A 79 9.40 -11.49 -20.78
N PRO A 80 10.48 -12.16 -21.25
CA PRO A 80 11.54 -11.50 -22.02
C PRO A 80 11.06 -10.89 -23.35
N ALA A 81 9.95 -11.37 -23.91
CA ALA A 81 9.33 -10.74 -25.07
C ALA A 81 8.84 -9.31 -24.77
N VAL A 82 8.37 -9.05 -23.54
CA VAL A 82 7.91 -7.72 -23.10
C VAL A 82 9.11 -6.79 -22.86
N ALA A 83 10.22 -7.31 -22.33
CA ALA A 83 11.46 -6.53 -22.20
C ALA A 83 11.95 -6.01 -23.56
N ARG A 84 11.86 -6.84 -24.59
CA ARG A 84 12.18 -6.45 -25.97
C ARG A 84 11.19 -5.41 -26.50
N SER A 85 9.88 -5.63 -26.39
CA SER A 85 8.88 -4.68 -26.87
C SER A 85 8.95 -3.33 -26.17
N LEU A 86 9.30 -3.30 -24.88
CA LEU A 86 9.57 -2.06 -24.14
C LEU A 86 10.75 -1.30 -24.75
N THR A 87 11.84 -2.01 -25.06
CA THR A 87 13.02 -1.38 -25.67
C THR A 87 12.72 -0.89 -27.10
N ASP A 88 11.90 -1.62 -27.86
CA ASP A 88 11.44 -1.21 -29.19
C ASP A 88 10.57 0.05 -29.14
N ALA A 89 9.62 0.10 -28.19
CA ALA A 89 8.75 1.26 -27.98
C ALA A 89 9.55 2.49 -27.55
N TYR A 90 10.52 2.31 -26.64
CA TYR A 90 11.47 3.34 -26.27
C TYR A 90 12.27 3.85 -27.48
N GLN A 91 12.81 2.97 -28.32
CA GLN A 91 13.57 3.37 -29.51
C GLN A 91 12.72 4.16 -30.51
N ALA A 92 11.46 3.79 -30.68
CA ALA A 92 10.52 4.50 -31.55
C ALA A 92 10.25 5.93 -31.02
N TRP A 93 9.93 6.06 -29.73
CA TRP A 93 9.72 7.34 -29.07
C TRP A 93 10.98 8.21 -29.07
N ALA A 94 12.14 7.64 -28.75
CA ALA A 94 13.41 8.37 -28.82
C ALA A 94 13.70 8.84 -30.25
N THR A 95 13.32 8.08 -31.27
CA THR A 95 13.51 8.52 -32.66
C THR A 95 12.69 9.76 -33.02
N SER A 96 11.50 9.95 -32.43
CA SER A 96 10.67 11.14 -32.69
C SER A 96 10.98 12.31 -31.76
N GLU A 97 11.08 12.07 -30.45
CA GLU A 97 11.15 13.12 -29.43
C GLU A 97 12.58 13.45 -28.98
N HIS A 98 13.47 12.45 -28.95
CA HIS A 98 14.84 12.58 -28.43
C HIS A 98 15.87 11.82 -29.28
N PRO A 99 16.15 12.25 -30.53
CA PRO A 99 16.97 11.46 -31.46
C PRO A 99 18.40 11.19 -30.96
N ASP A 100 18.89 12.03 -30.06
CA ASP A 100 20.17 11.90 -29.35
C ASP A 100 20.18 10.80 -28.27
N TRP A 101 19.01 10.32 -27.83
CA TRP A 101 18.87 9.25 -26.83
C TRP A 101 18.71 7.86 -27.44
N ARG A 102 18.76 7.76 -28.77
CA ARG A 102 18.69 6.48 -29.47
C ARG A 102 19.86 5.59 -29.07
N LEU A 103 19.54 4.35 -28.70
CA LEU A 103 20.52 3.33 -28.41
C LEU A 103 21.21 2.89 -29.69
N SER A 104 22.55 2.78 -29.62
CA SER A 104 23.31 1.97 -30.58
C SER A 104 22.89 0.51 -30.52
N GLU A 105 23.24 -0.28 -31.54
CA GLU A 105 22.91 -1.72 -31.59
C GLU A 105 23.42 -2.47 -30.34
N ALA A 106 24.63 -2.13 -29.88
CA ALA A 106 25.22 -2.72 -28.68
C ALA A 106 24.45 -2.32 -27.40
N GLN A 107 24.10 -1.04 -27.25
CA GLN A 107 23.32 -0.55 -26.11
C GLN A 107 21.90 -1.15 -26.10
N TYR A 108 21.26 -1.28 -27.27
CA TYR A 108 19.96 -1.93 -27.40
C TYR A 108 20.03 -3.39 -26.95
N ALA A 109 21.00 -4.15 -27.48
CA ALA A 109 21.16 -5.56 -27.13
C ALA A 109 21.46 -5.74 -25.63
N GLN A 110 22.27 -4.85 -25.04
CA GLN A 110 22.55 -4.87 -23.61
C GLN A 110 21.31 -4.52 -22.78
N THR A 111 20.54 -3.52 -23.19
CA THR A 111 19.31 -3.09 -22.49
C THR A 111 18.26 -4.20 -22.46
N VAL A 112 18.02 -4.85 -23.60
CA VAL A 112 17.11 -5.99 -23.67
C VAL A 112 17.58 -7.11 -22.75
N ARG A 113 18.88 -7.44 -22.75
CA ARG A 113 19.44 -8.44 -21.82
C ARG A 113 19.19 -8.04 -20.37
N ASP A 114 19.46 -6.78 -20.02
CA ASP A 114 19.38 -6.28 -18.66
C ASP A 114 17.97 -6.35 -18.09
N LEU A 115 16.99 -5.91 -18.88
CA LEU A 115 15.57 -5.94 -18.57
C LEU A 115 15.01 -7.37 -18.52
N SER A 116 15.58 -8.30 -19.32
CA SER A 116 15.14 -9.70 -19.38
C SER A 116 15.72 -10.59 -18.26
N ARG A 117 16.55 -10.07 -17.36
CA ARG A 117 17.11 -10.87 -16.26
C ARG A 117 16.10 -11.02 -15.12
N ASN A 118 15.88 -12.26 -14.72
CA ASN A 118 15.26 -12.58 -13.43
C ASN A 118 16.31 -12.52 -12.30
N GLY A 119 15.87 -12.64 -11.05
CA GLY A 119 16.74 -12.50 -9.88
C GLY A 119 17.93 -13.47 -9.88
N ARG A 120 17.75 -14.73 -10.33
CA ARG A 120 18.86 -15.67 -10.46
C ARG A 120 19.89 -15.22 -11.48
N ALA A 121 19.44 -14.71 -12.63
CA ALA A 121 20.33 -14.19 -13.67
C ALA A 121 21.06 -12.92 -13.23
N ILE A 122 20.40 -12.03 -12.46
CA ILE A 122 21.03 -10.84 -11.86
C ILE A 122 22.16 -11.26 -10.91
N THR A 123 21.90 -12.21 -10.01
CA THR A 123 22.92 -12.71 -9.07
C THR A 123 24.08 -13.39 -9.79
N ALA A 124 23.80 -14.17 -10.85
CA ALA A 124 24.84 -14.79 -11.67
C ALA A 124 25.71 -13.76 -12.41
N ASP A 125 25.12 -12.62 -12.78
CA ASP A 125 25.79 -11.46 -13.38
C ASP A 125 26.32 -10.47 -12.32
N GLN A 126 26.63 -10.99 -11.12
CA GLN A 126 27.23 -10.23 -10.00
C GLN A 126 26.46 -8.96 -9.62
N GLY A 127 25.14 -8.95 -9.84
CA GLY A 127 24.29 -7.79 -9.53
C GLY A 127 24.52 -6.59 -10.44
N ARG A 128 25.09 -6.76 -11.64
CA ARG A 128 25.32 -5.62 -12.55
C ARG A 128 24.02 -4.87 -12.86
N PRO A 129 23.97 -3.53 -12.71
CA PRO A 129 22.77 -2.75 -12.99
C PRO A 129 22.53 -2.55 -14.49
N LEU A 130 21.31 -2.13 -14.83
CA LEU A 130 21.04 -1.47 -16.11
C LEU A 130 21.87 -0.17 -16.18
N ASP A 131 22.34 0.20 -17.37
CA ASP A 131 23.03 1.48 -17.57
C ASP A 131 22.18 2.64 -17.02
N ALA A 132 22.81 3.49 -16.20
CA ALA A 132 22.10 4.50 -15.42
C ALA A 132 21.44 5.56 -16.32
N MET A 133 22.11 5.96 -17.41
CA MET A 133 21.58 6.95 -18.35
C MET A 133 20.42 6.35 -19.15
N VAL A 134 20.59 5.12 -19.65
CA VAL A 134 19.51 4.40 -20.34
C VAL A 134 18.31 4.19 -19.43
N LYS A 135 18.53 3.83 -18.15
CA LYS A 135 17.44 3.72 -17.17
C LYS A 135 16.71 5.05 -16.99
N GLN A 136 17.44 6.15 -16.83
CA GLN A 136 16.84 7.48 -16.69
C GLN A 136 15.98 7.84 -17.90
N HIS A 137 16.45 7.55 -19.12
CA HIS A 137 15.69 7.82 -20.34
C HIS A 137 14.47 6.89 -20.48
N LEU A 138 14.58 5.62 -20.09
CA LEU A 138 13.45 4.68 -20.04
C LEU A 138 12.39 5.14 -19.04
N ASP A 139 12.79 5.63 -17.86
CA ASP A 139 11.86 6.20 -16.90
C ASP A 139 11.17 7.44 -17.50
N GLN A 140 11.87 8.33 -18.22
CA GLN A 140 11.24 9.46 -18.92
C GLN A 140 10.28 9.02 -20.02
N PHE A 141 10.64 8.00 -20.81
CA PHE A 141 9.73 7.39 -21.77
C PHE A 141 8.46 6.88 -21.10
N LEU A 142 8.58 6.15 -19.98
CA LEU A 142 7.43 5.60 -19.27
C LEU A 142 6.50 6.67 -18.70
N HIS A 143 7.00 7.89 -18.41
CA HIS A 143 6.19 9.04 -18.03
C HIS A 143 5.60 9.81 -19.24
N SER A 144 6.04 9.51 -20.47
CA SER A 144 5.50 10.13 -21.69
C SER A 144 4.14 9.52 -22.06
N GLY A 145 3.38 10.22 -22.91
CA GLY A 145 2.12 9.67 -23.43
C GLY A 145 2.28 8.35 -24.20
N ASP A 146 3.42 8.11 -24.83
CA ASP A 146 3.68 6.85 -25.53
C ASP A 146 4.05 5.71 -24.57
N GLY A 147 4.83 6.00 -23.52
CA GLY A 147 5.15 5.02 -22.50
C GLY A 147 3.95 4.64 -21.65
N ILE A 148 3.12 5.61 -21.23
CA ILE A 148 1.88 5.35 -20.51
C ILE A 148 0.94 4.48 -21.37
N ARG A 149 0.82 4.77 -22.67
CA ARG A 149 0.00 3.96 -23.58
C ARG A 149 0.55 2.55 -23.74
N PHE A 150 1.85 2.40 -23.91
CA PHE A 150 2.52 1.09 -23.99
C PHE A 150 2.21 0.23 -22.76
N VAL A 151 2.40 0.81 -21.57
CA VAL A 151 2.08 0.14 -20.29
C VAL A 151 0.61 -0.24 -20.23
N HIS A 152 -0.28 0.71 -20.56
CA HIS A 152 -1.72 0.50 -20.49
C HIS A 152 -2.21 -0.59 -21.46
N GLU A 153 -1.71 -0.63 -22.71
CA GLU A 153 -2.05 -1.69 -23.68
C GLU A 153 -1.63 -3.08 -23.17
N HIS A 154 -0.49 -3.17 -22.49
CA HIS A 154 -0.07 -4.40 -21.84
C HIS A 154 -1.01 -4.79 -20.68
N ASP A 155 -1.38 -3.85 -19.81
CA ASP A 155 -2.34 -4.08 -18.73
C ASP A 155 -3.71 -4.53 -19.27
N VAL A 156 -4.23 -3.90 -20.33
CA VAL A 156 -5.50 -4.27 -20.98
C VAL A 156 -5.46 -5.71 -21.49
N ASN A 157 -4.36 -6.09 -22.16
CA ASN A 157 -4.18 -7.44 -22.66
C ASN A 157 -4.14 -8.47 -21.52
N GLN A 158 -3.49 -8.14 -20.41
CA GLN A 158 -3.43 -9.00 -19.22
C GLN A 158 -4.80 -9.14 -18.56
N VAL A 159 -5.56 -8.05 -18.39
CA VAL A 159 -6.95 -8.11 -17.90
C VAL A 159 -7.81 -8.99 -18.81
N ASN A 160 -7.70 -8.86 -20.14
CA ASN A 160 -8.42 -9.72 -21.07
C ASN A 160 -8.09 -11.21 -20.89
N GLN A 161 -6.83 -11.55 -20.65
CA GLN A 161 -6.41 -12.93 -20.36
C GLN A 161 -7.01 -13.44 -19.05
N LEU A 162 -6.98 -12.63 -18.00
CA LEU A 162 -7.56 -12.96 -16.69
C LEU A 162 -9.07 -13.15 -16.77
N MET A 163 -9.77 -12.28 -17.51
CA MET A 163 -11.21 -12.37 -17.78
C MET A 163 -11.59 -13.69 -18.48
N ASN A 164 -10.85 -14.05 -19.54
CA ASN A 164 -11.11 -15.25 -20.32
C ASN A 164 -10.68 -16.56 -19.62
N GLY A 165 -9.75 -16.46 -18.67
CA GLY A 165 -9.23 -17.57 -17.89
C GLY A 165 -9.86 -17.66 -16.50
N ILE A 166 -9.15 -17.12 -15.50
CA ILE A 166 -9.48 -17.34 -14.10
C ILE A 166 -10.86 -16.81 -13.71
N VAL A 167 -11.26 -15.63 -14.19
CA VAL A 167 -12.58 -15.04 -13.89
C VAL A 167 -13.70 -15.94 -14.42
N ARG A 168 -13.62 -16.35 -15.69
CA ARG A 168 -14.58 -17.28 -16.30
C ARG A 168 -14.71 -18.57 -15.49
N ASN A 169 -13.58 -19.13 -15.03
CA ASN A 169 -13.57 -20.37 -14.27
C ASN A 169 -14.19 -20.22 -12.87
N VAL A 170 -13.87 -19.14 -12.16
CA VAL A 170 -14.43 -18.86 -10.82
C VAL A 170 -15.94 -18.64 -10.89
N ARG A 171 -16.44 -17.93 -11.90
CA ARG A 171 -17.89 -17.69 -12.12
C ARG A 171 -18.71 -18.97 -12.30
N GLN A 172 -18.06 -20.07 -12.70
CA GLN A 172 -18.71 -21.37 -12.88
C GLN A 172 -18.80 -22.18 -11.57
N THR A 173 -18.14 -21.74 -10.50
CA THR A 173 -18.11 -22.49 -9.24
C THR A 173 -19.43 -22.31 -8.47
N PRO A 174 -19.92 -23.36 -7.77
CA PRO A 174 -21.09 -23.24 -6.90
C PRO A 174 -20.92 -22.16 -5.84
N LEU A 175 -19.71 -22.06 -5.24
CA LEU A 175 -19.39 -21.03 -4.24
C LEU A 175 -19.67 -19.63 -4.77
N TYR A 176 -19.17 -19.28 -5.97
CA TYR A 176 -19.42 -17.97 -6.58
C TYR A 176 -20.92 -17.74 -6.84
N GLN A 177 -21.61 -18.72 -7.43
CA GLN A 177 -23.02 -18.60 -7.81
C GLN A 177 -23.96 -18.43 -6.61
N GLN A 178 -23.57 -18.92 -5.44
CA GLN A 178 -24.34 -18.83 -4.19
C GLN A 178 -23.98 -17.59 -3.36
N SER A 179 -22.81 -16.99 -3.61
CA SER A 179 -22.32 -15.80 -2.91
C SER A 179 -23.08 -14.53 -3.32
N GLY A 180 -23.16 -13.56 -2.40
CA GLY A 180 -23.63 -12.20 -2.69
C GLY A 180 -22.67 -11.42 -3.61
N LEU A 181 -23.09 -10.28 -4.15
CA LEU A 181 -22.27 -9.50 -5.08
C LEU A 181 -20.93 -9.02 -4.49
N ASP A 182 -20.92 -8.67 -3.20
CA ASP A 182 -19.70 -8.21 -2.52
C ASP A 182 -18.70 -9.35 -2.34
N GLU A 183 -19.18 -10.51 -1.89
CA GLU A 183 -18.41 -11.74 -1.76
C GLU A 183 -17.90 -12.23 -3.12
N ARG A 184 -18.70 -12.10 -4.19
CA ARG A 184 -18.26 -12.39 -5.56
C ARG A 184 -17.11 -11.49 -5.99
N ALA A 185 -17.16 -10.21 -5.65
CA ALA A 185 -16.09 -9.26 -5.96
C ALA A 185 -14.79 -9.60 -5.21
N GLU A 186 -14.88 -9.93 -3.93
CA GLU A 186 -13.73 -10.37 -3.12
C GLU A 186 -13.14 -11.68 -3.65
N LEU A 187 -13.99 -12.66 -3.96
CA LEU A 187 -13.56 -13.96 -4.49
C LEU A 187 -12.83 -13.81 -5.82
N ILE A 188 -13.39 -13.03 -6.76
CA ILE A 188 -12.73 -12.73 -8.04
C ILE A 188 -11.40 -12.04 -7.80
N THR A 189 -11.36 -11.04 -6.91
CA THR A 189 -10.14 -10.28 -6.61
C THR A 189 -9.02 -11.17 -6.08
N MET A 190 -9.31 -12.04 -5.10
CA MET A 190 -8.32 -12.97 -4.56
C MET A 190 -7.80 -13.94 -5.62
N MET A 191 -8.69 -14.50 -6.44
CA MET A 191 -8.32 -15.48 -7.46
C MET A 191 -7.55 -14.85 -8.62
N VAL A 192 -7.93 -13.64 -9.05
CA VAL A 192 -7.21 -12.86 -10.06
C VAL A 192 -5.82 -12.50 -9.56
N LYS A 193 -5.69 -12.00 -8.32
CA LYS A 193 -4.39 -11.69 -7.70
C LYS A 193 -3.49 -12.91 -7.62
N LEU A 194 -4.02 -14.04 -7.17
CA LEU A 194 -3.26 -15.30 -7.08
C LEU A 194 -2.77 -15.78 -8.44
N GLN A 195 -3.64 -15.75 -9.46
CA GLN A 195 -3.29 -16.11 -10.84
C GLN A 195 -2.25 -15.12 -11.41
N ASN A 196 -2.38 -13.82 -11.13
CA ASN A 196 -1.45 -12.80 -11.59
C ASN A 196 -0.04 -13.02 -11.05
N GLN A 197 0.09 -13.39 -9.78
CA GLN A 197 1.38 -13.57 -9.10
C GLN A 197 2.03 -14.93 -9.33
N SER A 198 1.25 -15.97 -9.63
CA SER A 198 1.74 -17.36 -9.65
C SER A 198 1.42 -18.12 -10.93
N ASP A 199 0.87 -17.45 -11.94
CA ASP A 199 0.27 -18.05 -13.13
C ASP A 199 -0.61 -19.25 -12.72
N ASN A 200 -0.45 -20.40 -13.38
CA ASN A 200 -1.26 -21.60 -13.15
C ASN A 200 -0.80 -22.45 -11.97
N ARG A 201 0.16 -21.97 -11.15
CA ARG A 201 0.75 -22.78 -10.08
C ARG A 201 -0.28 -23.17 -9.01
N TRP A 202 -1.15 -22.23 -8.61
CA TRP A 202 -2.06 -22.41 -7.48
C TRP A 202 -3.54 -22.25 -7.83
N ALA A 203 -3.89 -21.19 -8.58
CA ALA A 203 -5.27 -20.82 -8.82
C ALA A 203 -6.13 -21.97 -9.42
N PRO A 204 -5.66 -22.79 -10.39
CA PRO A 204 -6.45 -23.90 -10.92
C PRO A 204 -6.81 -24.96 -9.88
N ARG A 205 -5.97 -25.19 -8.87
CA ARG A 205 -6.27 -26.14 -7.78
C ARG A 205 -7.41 -25.62 -6.92
N LEU A 206 -7.35 -24.35 -6.51
CA LEU A 206 -8.39 -23.73 -5.67
C LEU A 206 -9.72 -23.67 -6.43
N VAL A 207 -9.71 -23.41 -7.74
CA VAL A 207 -10.91 -23.50 -8.58
C VAL A 207 -11.54 -24.90 -8.52
N ARG A 208 -10.74 -25.97 -8.64
CA ARG A 208 -11.29 -27.33 -8.52
C ARG A 208 -11.89 -27.59 -7.13
N SER A 209 -11.23 -27.15 -6.06
CA SER A 209 -11.75 -27.27 -4.69
C SER A 209 -13.08 -26.51 -4.53
N MET A 210 -13.19 -25.29 -5.08
CA MET A 210 -14.46 -24.55 -5.13
C MET A 210 -15.54 -25.29 -5.93
N THR A 211 -15.20 -25.88 -7.08
CA THR A 211 -16.13 -26.67 -7.89
C THR A 211 -16.62 -27.91 -7.16
N ASN A 212 -15.75 -28.55 -6.38
CA ASN A 212 -16.07 -29.75 -5.61
C ASN A 212 -16.86 -29.46 -4.32
N GLY A 213 -17.08 -28.20 -3.96
CA GLY A 213 -17.74 -27.82 -2.71
C GLY A 213 -16.87 -28.03 -1.47
N GLU A 214 -15.54 -27.94 -1.60
CA GLU A 214 -14.60 -28.08 -0.47
C GLU A 214 -14.50 -26.79 0.38
N TYR A 215 -15.14 -25.70 -0.05
CA TYR A 215 -15.18 -24.40 0.62
C TYR A 215 -16.63 -23.96 0.77
N GLU A 216 -17.01 -23.54 1.98
CA GLU A 216 -18.38 -23.10 2.31
C GLU A 216 -18.56 -21.61 2.05
N ASN A 217 -17.51 -20.81 2.22
CA ASN A 217 -17.54 -19.36 2.07
C ASN A 217 -16.23 -18.78 1.51
N VAL A 218 -16.25 -17.49 1.17
CA VAL A 218 -15.07 -16.75 0.67
C VAL A 218 -13.90 -16.76 1.66
N GLY A 219 -14.21 -16.78 2.97
CA GLY A 219 -13.20 -16.88 4.04
C GLY A 219 -12.41 -18.20 4.02
N ASP A 220 -13.03 -19.31 3.62
CA ASP A 220 -12.32 -20.59 3.42
C ASP A 220 -11.28 -20.49 2.32
N VAL A 221 -11.62 -19.83 1.20
CA VAL A 221 -10.69 -19.61 0.09
C VAL A 221 -9.54 -18.73 0.53
N SER A 222 -9.81 -17.67 1.29
CA SER A 222 -8.78 -16.80 1.86
C SER A 222 -7.80 -17.60 2.74
N ARG A 223 -8.30 -18.39 3.69
CA ARG A 223 -7.48 -19.28 4.53
C ARG A 223 -6.69 -20.32 3.73
N ALA A 224 -7.28 -20.84 2.66
CA ALA A 224 -6.59 -21.77 1.78
C ALA A 224 -5.41 -21.11 1.06
N ILE A 225 -5.54 -19.83 0.67
CA ILE A 225 -4.45 -19.03 0.11
C ILE A 225 -3.35 -18.80 1.15
N ASP A 226 -3.70 -18.47 2.40
CA ASP A 226 -2.72 -18.31 3.50
C ASP A 226 -1.92 -19.59 3.73
N GLY A 227 -2.56 -20.75 3.56
CA GLY A 227 -1.92 -22.06 3.66
C GLY A 227 -0.92 -22.38 2.55
N LEU A 228 -0.84 -21.59 1.47
CA LEU A 228 0.08 -21.81 0.35
C LEU A 228 1.51 -21.37 0.72
N ARG A 229 2.20 -22.15 1.55
CA ARG A 229 3.61 -21.88 1.92
C ARG A 229 4.54 -21.88 0.71
N ALA A 230 5.40 -20.86 0.62
CA ALA A 230 6.65 -20.96 -0.14
C ALA A 230 7.66 -21.83 0.65
N PRO A 231 8.47 -22.69 0.00
CA PRO A 231 9.46 -23.55 0.66
C PRO A 231 10.53 -22.82 1.48
N SER A 232 10.66 -21.50 1.34
CA SER A 232 11.75 -20.70 1.91
C SER A 232 11.39 -19.91 3.17
N GLY A 233 10.19 -20.06 3.75
CA GLY A 233 9.83 -19.39 5.01
C GLY A 233 9.67 -17.87 4.95
N ALA A 234 9.69 -17.26 3.76
CA ALA A 234 9.41 -15.84 3.55
C ALA A 234 7.94 -15.67 3.12
N SER A 235 7.00 -15.63 4.07
CA SER A 235 5.55 -15.51 3.80
C SER A 235 4.96 -14.18 4.26
N ASP A 236 5.14 -13.12 3.47
CA ASP A 236 4.40 -11.86 3.69
C ASP A 236 3.88 -11.28 2.36
N TYR A 237 4.63 -11.41 1.26
CA TYR A 237 4.27 -10.77 -0.01
C TYR A 237 2.95 -11.24 -0.66
N ILE A 238 2.60 -12.53 -0.56
CA ILE A 238 1.34 -13.06 -1.11
C ILE A 238 0.16 -12.56 -0.25
N GLU A 239 0.32 -12.59 1.07
CA GLU A 239 -0.70 -12.20 2.03
C GLU A 239 -0.94 -10.68 1.99
N SER A 240 0.12 -9.89 2.16
CA SER A 240 0.07 -8.41 2.08
C SER A 240 -0.50 -7.96 0.73
N GLY A 241 0.00 -8.50 -0.39
CA GLY A 241 -0.52 -8.17 -1.71
C GLY A 241 -1.99 -8.51 -1.88
N ARG A 242 -2.44 -9.68 -1.41
CA ARG A 242 -3.86 -10.07 -1.39
C ARG A 242 -4.69 -9.09 -0.55
N ASN A 243 -4.22 -8.74 0.65
CA ASN A 243 -4.96 -7.88 1.58
C ASN A 243 -5.17 -6.48 0.99
N HIS A 244 -4.16 -5.94 0.28
CA HIS A 244 -4.31 -4.70 -0.49
C HIS A 244 -5.35 -4.82 -1.61
N ALA A 245 -5.31 -5.92 -2.39
CA ALA A 245 -6.27 -6.14 -3.46
C ALA A 245 -7.72 -6.26 -2.92
N VAL A 246 -7.93 -7.01 -1.84
CA VAL A 246 -9.23 -7.16 -1.17
C VAL A 246 -9.71 -5.82 -0.60
N SER A 247 -8.83 -5.00 -0.04
CA SER A 247 -9.17 -3.63 0.37
C SER A 247 -9.65 -2.79 -0.83
N GLY A 248 -9.01 -2.95 -1.99
CA GLY A 248 -9.49 -2.38 -3.25
C GLY A 248 -10.88 -2.88 -3.65
N ALA A 249 -11.17 -4.18 -3.46
CA ALA A 249 -12.50 -4.74 -3.71
C ALA A 249 -13.56 -4.13 -2.80
N HIS A 250 -13.21 -3.79 -1.56
CA HIS A 250 -14.12 -3.06 -0.67
C HIS A 250 -14.41 -1.64 -1.19
N VAL A 251 -13.41 -0.93 -1.74
CA VAL A 251 -13.63 0.39 -2.38
C VAL A 251 -14.56 0.23 -3.59
N PHE A 252 -14.30 -0.77 -4.43
CA PHE A 252 -15.19 -1.11 -5.55
C PHE A 252 -16.62 -1.37 -5.06
N ASN A 253 -16.81 -2.16 -4.01
CA ASN A 253 -18.14 -2.46 -3.47
C ASN A 253 -18.81 -1.21 -2.88
N ALA A 254 -18.07 -0.31 -2.24
CA ALA A 254 -18.59 0.97 -1.77
C ALA A 254 -19.10 1.83 -2.95
N LEU A 255 -18.29 1.98 -4.01
CA LEU A 255 -18.68 2.70 -5.23
C LEU A 255 -19.85 2.03 -5.97
N ARG A 256 -19.90 0.70 -6.01
CA ARG A 256 -21.00 -0.04 -6.67
C ARG A 256 -22.34 0.14 -5.95
N ARG A 257 -22.32 0.31 -4.63
CA ARG A 257 -23.53 0.38 -3.78
C ARG A 257 -24.05 1.79 -3.58
N MET A 258 -23.23 2.82 -3.87
CA MET A 258 -23.61 4.20 -3.62
C MET A 258 -24.89 4.58 -4.37
N GLU A 259 -25.71 5.41 -3.74
CA GLU A 259 -26.94 5.89 -4.37
C GLU A 259 -26.60 7.02 -5.35
N ASP A 260 -27.54 7.33 -6.25
CA ASP A 260 -27.36 8.40 -7.25
C ASP A 260 -27.25 9.81 -6.63
N THR A 261 -27.57 9.93 -5.34
CA THR A 261 -27.33 11.14 -4.54
C THR A 261 -25.89 11.33 -4.12
N ASN A 262 -25.03 10.30 -4.23
CA ASN A 262 -23.61 10.44 -3.92
C ASN A 262 -22.91 11.25 -5.03
N PRO A 263 -22.17 12.33 -4.71
CA PRO A 263 -21.48 13.13 -5.72
C PRO A 263 -20.42 12.38 -6.56
N LEU A 264 -19.99 11.19 -6.12
CA LEU A 264 -19.10 10.30 -6.88
C LEU A 264 -19.84 9.41 -7.88
N TYR A 265 -21.19 9.37 -7.86
CA TYR A 265 -22.00 8.44 -8.63
C TYR A 265 -21.70 8.48 -10.13
N ASP A 266 -21.77 9.67 -10.72
CA ASP A 266 -21.52 9.86 -12.15
C ASP A 266 -20.07 9.54 -12.53
N ALA A 267 -19.10 9.92 -11.69
CA ALA A 267 -17.68 9.64 -11.94
C ALA A 267 -17.43 8.12 -12.04
N TRP A 268 -17.99 7.34 -11.12
CA TRP A 268 -17.85 5.89 -11.16
C TRP A 268 -18.58 5.26 -12.35
N ARG A 269 -19.80 5.72 -12.65
CA ARG A 269 -20.57 5.24 -13.80
C ARG A 269 -19.81 5.48 -15.11
N ASN A 270 -19.26 6.69 -15.29
CA ASN A 270 -18.48 7.03 -16.47
C ASN A 270 -17.23 6.16 -16.63
N ILE A 271 -16.59 5.77 -15.53
CA ILE A 271 -15.48 4.81 -15.55
C ILE A 271 -15.99 3.40 -15.89
N LEU A 272 -17.13 2.98 -15.38
CA LEU A 272 -17.71 1.67 -15.69
C LEU A 272 -18.12 1.52 -17.16
N ASP A 273 -18.41 2.61 -17.88
CA ASP A 273 -18.64 2.55 -19.33
C ASP A 273 -17.41 1.99 -20.09
N ASN A 274 -16.20 2.32 -19.63
CA ASN A 274 -14.96 1.72 -20.11
C ASN A 274 -13.87 1.75 -19.01
N PRO A 275 -13.80 0.70 -18.17
CA PRO A 275 -12.85 0.65 -17.06
C PRO A 275 -11.38 0.60 -17.50
N LEU A 276 -11.16 0.27 -18.78
CA LEU A 276 -9.86 0.10 -19.41
C LEU A 276 -9.64 1.17 -20.49
N VAL A 277 -10.17 2.37 -20.27
CA VAL A 277 -9.92 3.53 -21.14
C VAL A 277 -8.45 3.94 -21.09
N ASP A 278 -7.87 4.27 -22.26
CA ASP A 278 -6.50 4.77 -22.37
C ASP A 278 -6.38 6.11 -21.61
N PRO A 279 -5.61 6.16 -20.51
CA PRO A 279 -5.52 7.35 -19.67
C PRO A 279 -4.91 8.55 -20.42
N THR A 280 -4.21 8.31 -21.53
CA THR A 280 -3.62 9.38 -22.37
C THR A 280 -4.61 10.02 -23.33
N ARG A 281 -5.83 9.49 -23.41
CA ARG A 281 -6.88 9.94 -24.35
C ARG A 281 -8.16 10.42 -23.67
N LEU A 282 -8.15 10.53 -22.33
CA LEU A 282 -9.33 10.94 -21.55
C LEU A 282 -9.86 12.31 -21.97
N ASN A 283 -8.96 13.23 -22.35
CA ASN A 283 -9.31 14.57 -22.81
C ASN A 283 -9.93 14.63 -24.23
N ALA A 284 -9.85 13.54 -25.00
CA ALA A 284 -10.43 13.46 -26.34
C ALA A 284 -11.94 13.14 -26.31
N ASP A 285 -12.48 12.77 -25.15
CA ASP A 285 -13.89 12.44 -24.99
C ASP A 285 -14.75 13.70 -24.78
N MET A 286 -15.24 14.25 -25.89
CA MET A 286 -16.08 15.45 -25.89
C MET A 286 -17.45 15.24 -25.22
N ALA A 287 -17.90 13.99 -25.06
CA ALA A 287 -19.18 13.69 -24.41
C ALA A 287 -19.07 13.71 -22.88
N ARG A 288 -17.86 13.52 -22.33
CA ARG A 288 -17.57 13.48 -20.90
C ARG A 288 -16.43 14.45 -20.57
N PRO A 289 -16.70 15.76 -20.54
CA PRO A 289 -15.66 16.79 -20.41
C PRO A 289 -14.86 16.71 -19.09
N ASN A 290 -15.42 16.07 -18.05
CA ASN A 290 -14.77 15.92 -16.75
C ASN A 290 -14.06 14.56 -16.58
N LEU A 291 -14.03 13.71 -17.61
CA LEU A 291 -13.54 12.32 -17.49
C LEU A 291 -12.10 12.22 -16.97
N VAL A 292 -11.25 13.20 -17.29
CA VAL A 292 -9.88 13.30 -16.73
C VAL A 292 -9.91 13.40 -15.20
N ALA A 293 -10.74 14.30 -14.67
CA ALA A 293 -10.86 14.56 -13.24
C ALA A 293 -11.56 13.40 -12.51
N GLU A 294 -12.60 12.84 -13.13
CA GLU A 294 -13.34 11.69 -12.63
C GLU A 294 -12.44 10.45 -12.51
N TYR A 295 -11.70 10.13 -13.58
CA TYR A 295 -10.76 9.02 -13.60
C TYR A 295 -9.65 9.18 -12.55
N ALA A 296 -9.04 10.36 -12.46
CA ALA A 296 -7.99 10.65 -11.48
C ALA A 296 -8.50 10.53 -10.03
N THR A 297 -9.72 11.01 -9.77
CA THR A 297 -10.38 10.93 -8.46
C THR A 297 -10.58 9.47 -8.05
N ILE A 298 -11.23 8.67 -8.89
CA ILE A 298 -11.50 7.27 -8.58
C ILE A 298 -10.20 6.46 -8.46
N LYS A 299 -9.23 6.67 -9.35
CA LYS A 299 -7.91 6.04 -9.23
C LYS A 299 -7.26 6.36 -7.88
N THR A 300 -7.36 7.61 -7.42
CA THR A 300 -6.84 8.04 -6.12
C THR A 300 -7.56 7.34 -4.96
N LEU A 301 -8.87 7.09 -5.05
CA LEU A 301 -9.59 6.32 -4.03
C LEU A 301 -9.06 4.88 -3.90
N PHE A 302 -8.76 4.22 -5.03
CA PHE A 302 -8.14 2.89 -5.00
C PHE A 302 -6.69 2.92 -4.48
N LEU A 303 -5.90 3.95 -4.83
CA LEU A 303 -4.56 4.15 -4.26
C LEU A 303 -4.62 4.41 -2.74
N GLN A 304 -5.66 5.11 -2.28
CA GLN A 304 -5.90 5.45 -0.88
C GLN A 304 -6.98 4.55 -0.26
N HIS A 305 -7.00 3.25 -0.60
CA HIS A 305 -8.05 2.31 -0.22
C HIS A 305 -8.33 2.25 1.30
N GLY A 306 -7.33 2.55 2.15
CA GLY A 306 -7.48 2.59 3.61
C GLY A 306 -8.30 3.78 4.13
N GLN A 307 -8.50 4.83 3.32
CA GLN A 307 -9.24 6.05 3.68
C GLN A 307 -10.49 6.25 2.80
N ALA A 308 -10.48 5.68 1.59
CA ALA A 308 -11.55 5.84 0.62
C ALA A 308 -12.92 5.36 1.12
N LEU A 309 -12.98 4.31 1.96
CA LEU A 309 -14.25 3.79 2.46
C LEU A 309 -14.99 4.82 3.32
N ASP A 310 -14.30 5.39 4.30
CA ASP A 310 -14.89 6.41 5.18
C ASP A 310 -15.19 7.69 4.41
N PHE A 311 -14.37 8.04 3.42
CA PHE A 311 -14.63 9.16 2.53
C PHE A 311 -15.91 8.96 1.70
N ILE A 312 -16.07 7.81 1.03
CA ILE A 312 -17.27 7.49 0.23
C ILE A 312 -18.53 7.47 1.11
N ASP A 313 -18.46 6.87 2.30
CA ASP A 313 -19.57 6.85 3.26
C ASP A 313 -19.92 8.26 3.79
N SER A 314 -18.90 9.11 3.99
CA SER A 314 -19.12 10.51 4.35
C SER A 314 -19.82 11.28 3.23
N MET A 315 -19.39 11.09 1.98
CA MET A 315 -20.02 11.67 0.79
C MET A 315 -21.47 11.19 0.60
N GLU A 316 -21.77 9.92 0.84
CA GLU A 316 -23.13 9.39 0.80
C GLU A 316 -24.06 10.15 1.75
N ARG A 317 -23.56 10.49 2.94
CA ARG A 317 -24.31 11.19 3.99
C ARG A 317 -24.23 12.71 3.89
N GLY A 318 -23.45 13.26 2.95
CA GLY A 318 -23.15 14.69 2.87
C GLY A 318 -22.43 15.20 4.12
N ALA A 319 -21.59 14.36 4.73
CA ALA A 319 -20.82 14.66 5.93
C ALA A 319 -19.44 15.24 5.60
N GLY A 320 -18.86 15.97 6.54
CA GLY A 320 -17.48 16.40 6.45
C GLY A 320 -16.51 15.23 6.59
N TYR A 321 -15.43 15.24 5.81
CA TYR A 321 -14.31 14.31 5.94
C TYR A 321 -13.00 15.06 5.67
N ALA A 322 -11.95 14.72 6.41
CA ALA A 322 -10.66 15.38 6.27
C ALA A 322 -9.52 14.38 6.49
N TYR A 323 -8.87 13.99 5.40
CA TYR A 323 -7.67 13.18 5.42
C TYR A 323 -6.59 13.78 4.53
N GLY A 324 -5.36 13.80 5.04
CA GLY A 324 -4.17 14.12 4.25
C GLY A 324 -3.55 15.49 4.55
N ARG A 325 -2.35 15.72 4.01
CA ARG A 325 -1.54 16.91 4.24
C ARG A 325 -0.99 17.41 2.91
N PRO A 326 -1.31 18.64 2.47
CA PRO A 326 -0.79 19.15 1.21
C PRO A 326 0.71 19.45 1.29
N ARG A 327 1.18 19.87 2.47
CA ARG A 327 2.58 20.20 2.73
C ARG A 327 3.11 19.41 3.93
N PRO A 328 4.44 19.26 4.06
CA PRO A 328 5.03 18.72 5.28
C PRO A 328 4.64 19.54 6.50
N GLU A 329 4.32 18.88 7.61
CA GLU A 329 3.94 19.53 8.87
C GLU A 329 4.62 18.83 10.04
N GLY A 330 5.48 19.57 10.76
CA GLY A 330 6.33 18.98 11.77
C GLY A 330 7.25 17.92 11.17
N ARG A 331 7.18 16.69 11.68
CA ARG A 331 7.91 15.52 11.15
C ARG A 331 7.15 14.75 10.06
N GLY A 332 5.89 15.13 9.80
CA GLY A 332 5.03 14.44 8.86
C GLY A 332 5.28 14.91 7.43
N ALA A 333 5.53 13.97 6.51
CA ALA A 333 5.58 14.26 5.09
C ALA A 333 4.20 14.67 4.54
N ALA A 334 4.21 15.39 3.41
CA ALA A 334 3.02 15.59 2.60
C ALA A 334 2.47 14.25 2.12
N THR A 335 1.14 14.15 2.01
CA THR A 335 0.43 12.93 1.64
C THR A 335 -0.53 13.19 0.49
N ALA A 336 -1.16 12.14 -0.05
CA ALA A 336 -2.43 12.29 -0.76
C ALA A 336 -3.50 12.85 0.20
N GLY A 337 -4.60 13.37 -0.33
CA GLY A 337 -5.68 13.89 0.50
C GLY A 337 -7.06 13.66 -0.09
N LEU A 338 -8.01 13.45 0.82
CA LEU A 338 -9.43 13.24 0.57
C LEU A 338 -10.20 14.14 1.54
N TYR A 339 -10.94 15.10 1.01
CA TYR A 339 -11.68 16.09 1.78
C TYR A 339 -13.09 16.22 1.25
N SER A 340 -14.07 16.30 2.14
CA SER A 340 -15.47 16.56 1.79
C SER A 340 -16.13 17.54 2.74
N SER A 341 -17.14 18.24 2.23
CA SER A 341 -18.08 19.04 3.01
C SER A 341 -19.41 19.12 2.25
N GLY A 342 -20.45 18.47 2.77
CA GLY A 342 -21.69 18.30 2.02
C GLY A 342 -21.47 17.48 0.75
N ASP A 343 -21.84 18.06 -0.40
CA ASP A 343 -21.67 17.43 -1.72
C ASP A 343 -20.38 17.83 -2.44
N ASP A 344 -19.62 18.74 -1.84
CA ASP A 344 -18.35 19.21 -2.38
C ASP A 344 -17.21 18.33 -1.88
N PHE A 345 -16.23 18.09 -2.76
CA PHE A 345 -15.04 17.33 -2.40
C PHE A 345 -13.77 17.80 -3.11
N ILE A 346 -12.64 17.48 -2.49
CA ILE A 346 -11.31 17.74 -2.99
C ILE A 346 -10.47 16.47 -2.82
N VAL A 347 -9.82 16.04 -3.89
CA VAL A 347 -8.97 14.84 -3.90
C VAL A 347 -7.66 15.17 -4.60
N TRP A 348 -6.53 14.80 -3.98
CA TRP A 348 -5.22 14.86 -4.62
C TRP A 348 -4.39 13.61 -4.36
N SER A 349 -3.60 13.24 -5.36
CA SER A 349 -2.67 12.12 -5.31
C SER A 349 -1.37 12.48 -4.56
N LEU A 350 -0.59 11.47 -4.20
CA LEU A 350 0.71 11.69 -3.55
C LEU A 350 1.72 12.40 -4.45
N ASP A 351 1.53 12.34 -5.77
CA ASP A 351 2.37 13.01 -6.78
C ASP A 351 2.01 14.49 -6.95
N GLY A 352 0.92 14.96 -6.33
CA GLY A 352 0.56 16.38 -6.24
C GLY A 352 -0.64 16.77 -7.11
N VAL A 353 -0.91 16.02 -8.18
CA VAL A 353 -2.06 16.26 -9.05
C VAL A 353 -3.37 15.98 -8.31
N GLY A 354 -4.33 16.89 -8.37
CA GLY A 354 -5.64 16.72 -7.77
C GLY A 354 -6.76 17.45 -8.52
N HIS A 355 -7.98 17.24 -8.03
CA HIS A 355 -9.18 17.89 -8.54
C HIS A 355 -10.13 18.24 -7.39
N ALA A 356 -10.86 19.33 -7.57
CA ALA A 356 -11.95 19.74 -6.69
C ALA A 356 -13.26 19.70 -7.49
N ARG A 357 -14.32 19.19 -6.87
CA ARG A 357 -15.70 19.33 -7.34
C ARG A 357 -16.43 20.17 -6.30
N ILE A 358 -16.67 21.44 -6.62
CA ILE A 358 -17.29 22.42 -5.74
C ILE A 358 -18.48 23.04 -6.47
N ASN A 359 -19.67 23.04 -5.86
CA ASN A 359 -20.92 23.47 -6.48
C ASN A 359 -21.14 22.79 -7.86
N ASP A 360 -20.99 21.46 -7.89
CA ASP A 360 -21.07 20.60 -9.09
C ASP A 360 -20.08 20.94 -10.22
N SER A 361 -19.12 21.83 -9.98
CA SER A 361 -18.11 22.25 -10.96
C SER A 361 -16.76 21.63 -10.67
N TRP A 362 -16.19 20.95 -11.67
CA TRP A 362 -14.85 20.38 -11.59
C TRP A 362 -13.78 21.42 -11.88
N SER A 363 -12.70 21.40 -11.10
CA SER A 363 -11.52 22.24 -11.31
C SER A 363 -10.25 21.46 -10.96
N PRO A 364 -9.15 21.65 -11.71
CA PRO A 364 -7.86 21.09 -11.32
C PRO A 364 -7.31 21.81 -10.09
N ILE A 365 -6.56 21.08 -9.27
CA ILE A 365 -5.78 21.65 -8.18
C ILE A 365 -4.39 21.03 -8.18
N GLU A 366 -3.39 21.82 -7.80
CA GLU A 366 -2.06 21.31 -7.48
C GLU A 366 -1.91 21.31 -5.97
N ARG A 367 -1.49 20.17 -5.41
CA ARG A 367 -1.31 20.02 -3.96
C ARG A 367 -0.39 21.09 -3.38
N ASP A 368 0.63 21.49 -4.13
CA ASP A 368 1.62 22.46 -3.67
C ASP A 368 1.03 23.87 -3.51
N ASP A 369 -0.09 24.17 -4.19
CA ASP A 369 -0.85 25.42 -4.02
C ASP A 369 -1.81 25.35 -2.82
N LEU A 370 -2.01 24.17 -2.24
CA LEU A 370 -2.87 24.01 -1.07
C LEU A 370 -2.13 24.30 0.24
N SER A 371 -2.88 24.88 1.16
CA SER A 371 -2.53 25.03 2.57
C SER A 371 -3.69 24.57 3.43
N ARG A 372 -3.39 24.13 4.65
CA ARG A 372 -4.42 23.71 5.59
C ARG A 372 -4.20 24.26 6.99
N VAL A 373 -5.30 24.48 7.71
CA VAL A 373 -5.31 24.85 9.13
C VAL A 373 -6.19 23.86 9.87
N ARG A 374 -5.66 23.24 10.93
CA ARG A 374 -6.44 22.41 11.85
C ARG A 374 -6.96 23.26 12.99
N ASN A 375 -8.28 23.26 13.16
CA ASN A 375 -8.95 24.03 14.18
C ASN A 375 -9.08 23.23 15.49
N ARG A 376 -9.29 23.94 16.60
CA ARG A 376 -9.42 23.32 17.94
C ARG A 376 -10.67 22.44 18.06
N ASP A 377 -11.71 22.76 17.29
CA ASP A 377 -12.94 21.98 17.21
C ASP A 377 -12.81 20.70 16.35
N GLY A 378 -11.62 20.46 15.77
CA GLY A 378 -11.30 19.30 14.93
C GLY A 378 -11.68 19.46 13.46
N SER A 379 -12.26 20.59 13.06
CA SER A 379 -12.44 20.92 11.66
C SER A 379 -11.11 21.28 10.99
N VAL A 380 -11.09 21.26 9.66
CA VAL A 380 -9.94 21.62 8.83
C VAL A 380 -10.37 22.63 7.78
N ASP A 381 -9.68 23.77 7.75
CA ASP A 381 -9.80 24.74 6.66
C ASP A 381 -8.73 24.45 5.61
N LEU A 382 -9.16 24.27 4.37
CA LEU A 382 -8.30 24.26 3.19
C LEU A 382 -8.38 25.61 2.49
N SER A 383 -7.21 26.11 2.08
CA SER A 383 -7.09 27.30 1.23
C SER A 383 -6.15 27.00 0.07
N ILE A 384 -6.39 27.65 -1.05
CA ILE A 384 -5.57 27.55 -2.27
C ILE A 384 -4.88 28.88 -2.54
N ASP A 385 -3.60 28.83 -2.91
CA ASP A 385 -2.86 29.99 -3.39
C ASP A 385 -3.33 30.35 -4.80
N GLN A 386 -3.89 31.55 -4.95
CA GLN A 386 -4.21 32.14 -6.24
C GLN A 386 -3.43 33.45 -6.39
N ASN A 387 -2.36 33.41 -7.18
CA ASN A 387 -1.49 34.56 -7.45
C ASN A 387 -0.89 35.20 -6.18
N GLY A 388 -0.46 34.38 -5.23
CA GLY A 388 0.14 34.80 -3.96
C GLY A 388 -0.88 35.14 -2.86
N LEU A 389 -2.17 34.91 -3.10
CA LEU A 389 -3.24 35.13 -2.15
C LEU A 389 -3.87 33.81 -1.73
N ALA A 390 -3.87 33.54 -0.42
CA ALA A 390 -4.59 32.38 0.13
C ALA A 390 -6.10 32.63 0.09
N VAL A 391 -6.79 31.90 -0.78
CA VAL A 391 -8.25 31.94 -0.93
C VAL A 391 -8.86 30.73 -0.22
N PRO A 392 -9.87 30.91 0.66
CA PRO A 392 -10.57 29.80 1.28
C PRO A 392 -11.19 28.88 0.22
N LEU A 393 -10.93 27.57 0.34
CA LEU A 393 -11.41 26.57 -0.62
C LEU A 393 -12.47 25.65 0.00
N MET A 394 -12.24 25.16 1.23
CA MET A 394 -13.19 24.27 1.90
C MET A 394 -13.02 24.31 3.42
N HIS A 395 -14.13 24.28 4.14
CA HIS A 395 -14.18 23.96 5.57
C HIS A 395 -14.73 22.55 5.73
N ALA A 396 -13.89 21.61 6.16
CA ALA A 396 -14.26 20.22 6.39
C ALA A 396 -14.39 19.98 7.90
N ASP A 397 -15.62 19.74 8.38
CA ASP A 397 -15.90 19.40 9.76
C ASP A 397 -16.41 17.94 9.87
N PRO A 398 -15.54 16.98 10.24
CA PRO A 398 -15.95 15.58 10.44
C PRO A 398 -16.94 15.35 11.59
N ARG A 399 -17.22 16.37 12.42
CA ARG A 399 -18.15 16.30 13.56
C ARG A 399 -19.48 16.98 13.28
N ALA A 400 -19.60 17.69 12.16
CA ALA A 400 -20.86 18.27 11.74
C ALA A 400 -21.93 17.17 11.51
N ALA A 401 -23.19 17.50 11.77
CA ALA A 401 -24.28 16.59 11.47
C ALA A 401 -24.34 16.32 9.96
N PRO A 402 -24.50 15.06 9.52
CA PRO A 402 -24.63 14.73 8.11
C PRO A 402 -25.90 15.36 7.52
N LEU A 403 -25.84 15.74 6.24
CA LEU A 403 -26.98 16.32 5.50
C LEU A 403 -28.05 15.28 5.15
N ARG A 404 -27.65 14.01 5.05
CA ARG A 404 -28.53 12.88 4.69
C ARG A 404 -28.49 11.79 5.77
N PRO A 405 -29.61 11.08 5.99
CA PRO A 405 -29.65 9.98 6.96
C PRO A 405 -28.74 8.84 6.50
N THR A 406 -28.27 8.04 7.45
CA THR A 406 -27.58 6.78 7.12
C THR A 406 -28.51 5.88 6.31
N PRO A 407 -28.09 5.37 5.14
CA PRO A 407 -28.93 4.48 4.33
C PRO A 407 -29.43 3.28 5.15
N GLN A 408 -30.74 3.01 5.07
CA GLN A 408 -31.43 1.95 5.87
C GLN A 408 -30.87 0.54 5.63
N ARG A 409 -30.16 0.32 4.52
CA ARG A 409 -29.49 -0.95 4.18
C ARG A 409 -28.43 -1.40 5.18
N ARG A 410 -27.94 -0.53 6.09
CA ARG A 410 -27.10 -0.96 7.22
C ARG A 410 -27.81 -1.90 8.21
N ALA A 411 -29.13 -1.78 8.39
CA ALA A 411 -29.86 -2.58 9.40
C ALA A 411 -30.02 -4.07 9.02
N GLU A 412 -30.01 -4.40 7.72
CA GLU A 412 -29.99 -5.80 7.25
C GLU A 412 -28.56 -6.37 7.23
N ILE A 413 -27.54 -5.52 7.04
CA ILE A 413 -26.13 -5.93 6.99
C ILE A 413 -25.55 -6.16 8.39
N GLU A 414 -26.04 -5.48 9.43
CA GLU A 414 -25.64 -5.75 10.82
C GLU A 414 -25.96 -7.19 11.25
N TYR A 415 -26.98 -7.82 10.64
CA TYR A 415 -27.33 -9.23 10.87
C TYR A 415 -26.44 -10.23 10.11
N LEU A 416 -25.71 -9.82 9.06
CA LEU A 416 -24.74 -10.66 8.34
C LEU A 416 -23.29 -10.44 8.82
N ASP A 417 -22.98 -9.29 9.41
CA ASP A 417 -21.65 -8.95 9.96
C ASP A 417 -21.26 -9.84 11.17
N HIS A 418 -22.23 -10.57 11.73
CA HIS A 418 -22.01 -11.52 12.83
C HIS A 418 -21.41 -12.86 12.38
N ALA A 419 -21.22 -13.09 11.06
CA ALA A 419 -20.61 -14.31 10.51
C ALA A 419 -19.19 -14.11 9.96
N LEU A 420 -18.66 -12.88 9.98
CA LEU A 420 -17.25 -12.58 9.70
C LEU A 420 -16.56 -12.13 11.00
N PRO A 421 -15.36 -12.63 11.32
CA PRO A 421 -14.69 -12.23 12.55
C PRO A 421 -14.38 -10.73 12.54
N LEU A 422 -15.05 -10.02 13.44
CA LEU A 422 -14.79 -8.62 13.84
C LEU A 422 -13.31 -8.42 14.12
N GLY A 423 -12.59 -7.78 13.19
CA GLY A 423 -11.15 -7.67 13.28
C GLY A 423 -10.49 -6.64 12.35
N VAL A 424 -11.23 -5.64 11.87
CA VAL A 424 -10.63 -4.55 11.07
C VAL A 424 -11.27 -3.21 11.43
N ARG A 425 -10.74 -2.60 12.50
CA ARG A 425 -10.69 -1.14 12.62
C ARG A 425 -9.22 -0.76 12.58
N PHE A 426 -8.76 -0.29 11.42
CA PHE A 426 -7.39 0.18 11.27
C PHE A 426 -7.21 1.49 12.06
N ALA A 427 -6.57 1.41 13.23
CA ALA A 427 -5.89 2.57 13.78
C ALA A 427 -4.62 2.78 12.95
N TYR A 428 -4.70 3.60 11.90
CA TYR A 428 -3.51 4.06 11.19
C TYR A 428 -2.76 5.06 12.07
N GLN A 429 -1.58 4.66 12.53
CA GLN A 429 -0.58 5.55 13.10
C GLN A 429 0.28 6.13 11.96
N GLU A 430 0.53 7.43 12.02
CA GLU A 430 1.33 8.16 11.02
C GLU A 430 2.72 7.52 10.86
N PRO A 431 3.28 7.43 9.63
CA PRO A 431 4.64 6.98 9.44
C PRO A 431 5.62 8.01 10.01
N SER A 432 6.42 7.60 11.00
CA SER A 432 7.58 8.35 11.48
C SER A 432 8.68 8.32 10.41
N SER A 433 8.92 9.45 9.74
CA SER A 433 10.10 9.68 8.91
C SER A 433 11.09 10.56 9.68
N GLU A 434 12.18 9.99 10.17
CA GLU A 434 13.43 10.72 10.44
C GLU A 434 14.60 9.94 9.85
N ASP A 435 15.22 10.51 8.84
CA ASP A 435 16.67 10.46 8.62
C ASP A 435 17.13 11.93 8.59
N PRO A 436 17.89 12.41 9.59
CA PRO A 436 18.22 13.82 9.73
C PRO A 436 19.50 14.15 8.96
N MET A 437 19.58 15.34 8.36
CA MET A 437 20.76 16.23 8.28
C MET A 437 20.55 17.23 7.13
N VAL A 438 20.12 18.47 7.42
CA VAL A 438 20.87 19.72 7.12
C VAL A 438 20.24 20.89 7.89
N ALA A 439 21.02 21.49 8.80
CA ALA A 439 20.96 22.86 9.38
C ALA A 439 21.29 22.77 10.88
N ARG A 440 22.27 23.46 11.47
CA ARG A 440 23.09 24.61 11.07
C ARG A 440 24.32 24.66 12.02
N VAL A 441 25.42 25.22 11.51
CA VAL A 441 26.53 25.79 12.30
C VAL A 441 26.07 27.12 12.90
N LEU A 442 26.33 27.38 14.18
CA LEU A 442 26.96 28.59 14.75
C LEU A 442 26.95 28.60 16.30
N ASP A 443 28.17 28.53 16.84
CA ASP A 443 28.79 29.16 18.02
C ASP A 443 28.32 29.04 19.48
N ASP A 444 29.33 28.62 20.27
CA ASP A 444 29.85 29.11 21.56
C ASP A 444 29.54 28.42 22.92
N LEU A 445 30.68 28.08 23.57
CA LEU A 445 31.04 27.35 24.82
C LEU A 445 30.72 28.10 26.14
N PRO A 446 31.14 27.66 27.38
CA PRO A 446 31.59 26.37 27.93
C PRO A 446 30.97 26.01 29.33
N HIS A 447 31.50 24.94 29.95
CA HIS A 447 31.52 24.52 31.38
C HIS A 447 30.80 23.18 31.59
N GLY A 448 31.40 22.06 31.98
CA GLY A 448 32.67 21.81 32.67
C GLY A 448 32.39 21.07 33.98
N SER A 449 32.38 19.73 33.97
CA SER A 449 32.84 18.92 35.10
C SER A 449 33.06 17.47 34.67
N VAL A 450 34.01 16.82 35.34
CA VAL A 450 34.74 15.63 34.89
C VAL A 450 34.49 14.47 35.87
N ARG A 451 34.44 13.24 35.30
CA ARG A 451 34.72 11.88 35.85
C ARG A 451 33.62 11.07 36.58
N PRO A 452 33.70 9.71 36.61
CA PRO A 452 34.66 8.78 35.96
C PRO A 452 34.07 7.49 35.30
N ALA A 453 34.89 6.92 34.39
CA ALA A 453 35.01 5.50 33.99
C ALA A 453 33.78 4.73 33.43
N ASP A 454 33.67 4.71 32.10
CA ASP A 454 32.85 3.78 31.31
C ASP A 454 33.44 2.37 31.24
N PRO A 455 32.62 1.32 31.41
CA PRO A 455 32.85 0.02 30.80
C PRO A 455 31.70 -0.29 29.84
N ALA A 456 31.69 0.29 28.63
CA ALA A 456 30.84 -0.20 27.53
C ALA A 456 31.25 0.42 26.18
N SER A 457 32.15 -0.24 25.47
CA SER A 457 32.15 -0.17 24.00
C SER A 457 31.23 -1.27 23.47
N HIS A 458 29.91 -1.05 23.55
CA HIS A 458 28.90 -1.88 22.90
C HIS A 458 27.89 -0.99 22.17
N SER A 459 27.55 -1.39 20.95
CA SER A 459 26.78 -0.62 19.97
C SER A 459 25.28 -0.51 20.35
N PRO A 460 24.51 0.52 19.91
CA PRO A 460 23.12 0.83 20.35
C PRO A 460 22.02 -0.19 20.02
N VAL A 461 22.38 -1.41 19.62
CA VAL A 461 21.51 -2.51 19.18
C VAL A 461 20.94 -3.29 20.35
N GLU A 462 21.61 -3.26 21.50
CA GLU A 462 21.30 -4.13 22.65
C GLU A 462 20.20 -3.61 23.58
N PHE A 463 19.75 -2.36 23.44
CA PHE A 463 18.93 -1.75 24.49
C PHE A 463 17.44 -2.08 24.46
N LEU A 464 16.81 -2.50 23.36
CA LEU A 464 15.35 -2.70 23.35
C LEU A 464 14.89 -4.06 23.91
N LEU A 465 15.64 -5.14 23.70
CA LEU A 465 15.24 -6.46 24.19
C LEU A 465 15.23 -6.53 25.73
N PRO A 466 16.26 -6.10 26.46
CA PRO A 466 16.22 -6.05 27.93
C PRO A 466 15.15 -5.09 28.48
N GLN A 467 14.82 -4.01 27.75
CA GLN A 467 13.72 -3.10 28.13
C GLN A 467 12.35 -3.77 27.97
N ALA A 468 12.15 -4.50 26.88
CA ALA A 468 10.94 -5.28 26.63
C ALA A 468 10.75 -6.37 27.70
N GLU A 469 11.80 -7.12 28.02
CA GLU A 469 11.76 -8.15 29.06
C GLU A 469 11.37 -7.56 30.42
N ARG A 470 11.95 -6.41 30.79
CA ARG A 470 11.60 -5.71 32.03
C ARG A 470 10.14 -5.25 32.04
N ALA A 471 9.66 -4.66 30.95
CA ALA A 471 8.29 -4.18 30.86
C ALA A 471 7.26 -5.33 30.87
N VAL A 472 7.57 -6.46 30.23
CA VAL A 472 6.72 -7.66 30.24
C VAL A 472 6.74 -8.33 31.61
N ARG A 473 7.88 -8.36 32.32
CA ARG A 473 7.92 -8.82 33.72
C ARG A 473 7.04 -7.98 34.63
N GLN A 474 7.01 -6.66 34.43
CA GLN A 474 6.12 -5.76 35.18
C GLN A 474 4.64 -6.01 34.84
N LEU A 475 4.32 -6.22 33.55
CA LEU A 475 2.98 -6.59 33.11
C LEU A 475 2.52 -7.91 33.76
N GLU A 476 3.33 -8.97 33.72
CA GLU A 476 2.98 -10.27 34.29
C GLU A 476 2.85 -10.22 35.82
N GLN A 477 3.71 -9.45 36.51
CA GLN A 477 3.57 -9.18 37.94
C GLN A 477 2.24 -8.48 38.26
N GLY A 478 1.84 -7.49 37.45
CA GLY A 478 0.54 -6.83 37.58
C GLY A 478 -0.66 -7.77 37.37
N ARG A 479 -0.44 -8.92 36.72
CA ARG A 479 -1.44 -9.98 36.50
C ARG A 479 -1.30 -11.15 37.47
N GLY A 480 -0.36 -11.10 38.43
CA GLY A 480 -0.09 -12.17 39.38
C GLY A 480 0.53 -13.43 38.75
N ARG A 481 1.15 -13.31 37.58
CA ARG A 481 1.81 -14.40 36.86
C ARG A 481 3.33 -14.30 36.94
N GLN A 482 3.99 -15.45 36.84
CA GLN A 482 5.45 -15.51 36.68
C GLN A 482 5.82 -15.42 35.21
N TYR A 483 6.99 -14.85 34.93
CA TYR A 483 7.53 -14.77 33.57
C TYR A 483 7.92 -16.17 33.09
N ASP A 484 7.29 -16.62 32.00
CA ASP A 484 7.42 -17.95 31.39
C ASP A 484 7.84 -17.86 29.91
N ASP A 485 7.87 -19.00 29.21
CA ASP A 485 8.32 -19.05 27.80
C ASP A 485 7.42 -18.22 26.87
N GLN A 486 6.12 -18.13 27.15
CA GLN A 486 5.21 -17.25 26.41
C GLN A 486 5.52 -15.77 26.67
N SER A 487 5.90 -15.45 27.91
CA SER A 487 6.37 -14.11 28.29
C SER A 487 7.68 -13.75 27.57
N ALA A 488 8.56 -14.74 27.35
CA ALA A 488 9.78 -14.56 26.56
C ALA A 488 9.50 -14.31 25.07
N CYS A 489 8.59 -15.08 24.46
CA CYS A 489 8.12 -14.81 23.10
C CYS A 489 7.52 -13.40 23.00
N MET A 490 6.69 -13.01 23.97
CA MET A 490 6.09 -11.69 24.03
C MET A 490 7.14 -10.57 24.12
N ALA A 491 8.13 -10.70 25.00
CA ALA A 491 9.19 -9.70 25.14
C ALA A 491 10.02 -9.54 23.87
N ALA A 492 10.35 -10.64 23.19
CA ALA A 492 11.11 -10.59 21.95
C ALA A 492 10.29 -9.95 20.80
N SER A 493 9.00 -10.30 20.71
CA SER A 493 8.05 -9.68 19.76
C SER A 493 7.85 -8.19 20.02
N VAL A 494 7.75 -7.79 21.30
CA VAL A 494 7.65 -6.39 21.73
C VAL A 494 8.88 -5.59 21.35
N ALA A 495 10.09 -6.13 21.55
CA ALA A 495 11.33 -5.47 21.18
C ALA A 495 11.41 -5.26 19.65
N CYS A 496 11.03 -6.28 18.89
CA CYS A 496 10.96 -6.22 17.44
C CYS A 496 9.93 -5.17 16.97
N MET A 497 8.72 -5.19 17.54
CA MET A 497 7.68 -4.21 17.21
C MET A 497 8.10 -2.79 17.56
N ALA A 498 8.71 -2.59 18.72
CA ALA A 498 9.22 -1.29 19.13
C ALA A 498 10.20 -0.75 18.10
N LYS A 499 11.19 -1.57 17.72
CA LYS A 499 12.18 -1.19 16.72
C LYS A 499 11.56 -0.91 15.34
N ALA A 500 10.67 -1.79 14.89
CA ALA A 500 10.00 -1.68 13.59
C ALA A 500 9.14 -0.41 13.49
N ASN A 501 8.60 0.06 14.62
CA ASN A 501 7.78 1.28 14.70
C ASN A 501 8.59 2.52 15.14
N GLY A 502 9.92 2.47 15.05
CA GLY A 502 10.79 3.63 15.33
C GLY A 502 10.82 4.08 16.79
N LEU A 503 10.40 3.21 17.73
CA LEU A 503 10.56 3.45 19.17
C LEU A 503 12.02 3.22 19.54
N SER A 504 12.59 4.18 20.26
CA SER A 504 13.99 4.16 20.70
C SER A 504 14.15 3.61 22.12
N GLN A 505 13.04 3.49 22.86
CA GLN A 505 12.97 2.91 24.20
C GLN A 505 11.57 2.32 24.45
N ILE A 506 11.45 1.47 25.46
CA ILE A 506 10.19 0.86 25.91
C ILE A 506 10.00 1.22 27.38
N ASP A 507 9.04 2.11 27.62
CA ASP A 507 8.70 2.59 28.96
C ASP A 507 7.57 1.75 29.57
N HIS A 508 6.56 1.38 28.76
CA HIS A 508 5.44 0.55 29.20
C HIS A 508 5.02 -0.50 28.17
N VAL A 509 4.55 -1.64 28.68
CA VAL A 509 3.83 -2.66 27.90
C VAL A 509 2.49 -2.90 28.58
N LEU A 510 1.39 -2.63 27.87
CA LEU A 510 0.03 -2.69 28.40
C LEU A 510 -0.84 -3.63 27.55
N LEU A 511 -1.86 -4.21 28.17
CA LEU A 511 -2.87 -5.00 27.47
C LEU A 511 -4.16 -4.19 27.34
N SER A 512 -4.94 -4.43 26.28
CA SER A 512 -6.25 -3.80 26.12
C SER A 512 -7.21 -4.20 27.24
N GLU A 513 -7.96 -3.24 27.76
CA GLU A 513 -9.11 -3.50 28.61
C GLU A 513 -10.32 -3.94 27.77
N ALA A 514 -11.24 -4.70 28.37
CA ALA A 514 -12.47 -5.09 27.70
C ALA A 514 -13.37 -3.87 27.50
N ARG A 515 -13.73 -3.56 26.25
CA ARG A 515 -14.68 -2.50 25.91
C ARG A 515 -15.52 -2.89 24.70
N GLY A 516 -16.84 -3.01 24.90
CA GLY A 516 -17.74 -3.50 23.85
C GLY A 516 -17.47 -4.97 23.51
N ALA A 517 -17.30 -5.27 22.22
CA ALA A 517 -17.01 -6.63 21.73
C ALA A 517 -15.52 -7.05 21.83
N MET A 518 -14.62 -6.16 22.29
CA MET A 518 -13.19 -6.45 22.42
C MET A 518 -12.91 -7.24 23.70
N GLY A 519 -12.21 -8.37 23.57
CA GLY A 519 -11.82 -9.21 24.70
C GLY A 519 -10.75 -8.54 25.56
N GLN A 520 -10.78 -8.78 26.88
CA GLN A 520 -9.71 -8.32 27.76
C GLN A 520 -8.38 -8.96 27.33
N GLY A 521 -7.35 -8.14 27.10
CA GLY A 521 -6.02 -8.60 26.69
C GLY A 521 -5.91 -9.06 25.24
N GLU A 522 -6.85 -8.70 24.38
CA GLU A 522 -6.80 -8.99 22.94
C GLU A 522 -5.61 -8.30 22.24
N ASN A 523 -5.30 -7.06 22.63
CA ASN A 523 -4.21 -6.27 22.06
C ASN A 523 -3.13 -5.97 23.11
N LEU A 524 -1.89 -5.91 22.63
CA LEU A 524 -0.68 -5.55 23.36
C LEU A 524 -0.16 -4.21 22.82
N PHE A 525 0.03 -3.25 23.72
CA PHE A 525 0.55 -1.92 23.41
C PHE A 525 1.95 -1.77 23.98
N VAL A 526 2.85 -1.20 23.18
CA VAL A 526 4.19 -0.80 23.61
C VAL A 526 4.26 0.70 23.55
N ILE A 527 4.66 1.34 24.64
CA ILE A 527 4.59 2.79 24.80
C ILE A 527 5.97 3.34 25.17
N GLN A 528 6.33 4.44 24.53
CA GLN A 528 7.45 5.31 24.86
C GLN A 528 6.91 6.65 25.36
N GLY A 529 7.35 7.06 26.55
CA GLY A 529 6.83 8.18 27.31
C GLY A 529 5.74 7.78 28.30
N ASP A 530 5.23 8.76 29.04
CA ASP A 530 4.12 8.58 29.98
C ASP A 530 2.81 8.33 29.20
N PRO A 531 2.06 7.23 29.45
CA PRO A 531 0.79 6.97 28.79
C PRO A 531 -0.26 8.09 28.94
N GLY A 532 -0.14 8.93 29.98
CA GLY A 532 -0.99 10.11 30.19
C GLY A 532 -0.58 11.35 29.40
N ASP A 533 0.61 11.37 28.82
CA ASP A 533 1.11 12.47 27.98
C ASP A 533 0.62 12.30 26.53
N PRO A 534 -0.10 13.25 25.92
CA PRO A 534 -0.53 13.17 24.51
C PRO A 534 0.62 13.01 23.50
N ALA A 535 1.85 13.33 23.88
CA ALA A 535 3.05 13.17 23.04
C ALA A 535 3.66 11.75 23.11
N HIS A 536 3.11 10.82 23.89
CA HIS A 536 3.61 9.45 23.95
C HIS A 536 3.56 8.78 22.57
N ARG A 537 4.59 7.99 22.26
CA ARG A 537 4.60 7.16 21.05
C ARG A 537 4.17 5.76 21.44
N ARG A 538 3.36 5.10 20.61
CA ARG A 538 2.93 3.73 20.86
C ARG A 538 3.01 2.86 19.63
N ALA A 539 3.02 1.55 19.82
CA ALA A 539 2.80 0.55 18.78
C ALA A 539 1.83 -0.51 19.34
N VAL A 540 1.10 -1.19 18.46
CA VAL A 540 0.09 -2.19 18.84
C VAL A 540 0.24 -3.47 18.00
N MET A 541 0.06 -4.61 18.66
CA MET A 541 -0.07 -5.93 18.03
C MET A 541 -1.10 -6.76 18.80
N LYS A 542 -1.62 -7.84 18.22
CA LYS A 542 -2.46 -8.75 18.98
C LYS A 542 -1.60 -9.52 19.98
N ALA A 543 -2.09 -9.73 21.19
CA ALA A 543 -1.35 -10.46 22.21
C ALA A 543 -1.04 -11.91 21.77
N HIS A 544 -1.92 -12.50 20.95
CA HIS A 544 -1.72 -13.84 20.41
C HIS A 544 -0.54 -13.93 19.43
N ASP A 545 -0.30 -12.91 18.61
CA ASP A 545 0.83 -12.85 17.68
C ASP A 545 2.14 -12.72 18.46
N ALA A 546 2.12 -11.92 19.52
CA ALA A 546 3.28 -11.68 20.37
C ALA A 546 3.81 -12.96 21.04
N ILE A 547 2.92 -13.89 21.42
CA ILE A 547 3.29 -15.16 22.06
C ILE A 547 3.50 -16.30 21.05
N ALA A 548 2.97 -16.18 19.83
CA ALA A 548 3.08 -17.21 18.79
C ALA A 548 4.43 -17.17 18.05
N MET A 549 5.08 -16.00 18.00
CA MET A 549 6.39 -15.86 17.35
C MET A 549 7.52 -16.36 18.27
N PRO A 550 8.34 -17.34 17.84
CA PRO A 550 9.48 -17.82 18.62
C PRO A 550 10.50 -16.72 18.91
N VAL A 551 11.16 -16.81 20.07
CA VAL A 551 12.17 -15.84 20.53
C VAL A 551 13.29 -15.71 19.50
N GLU A 552 13.81 -16.81 18.98
CA GLU A 552 14.94 -16.82 18.04
C GLU A 552 14.59 -16.08 16.74
N GLN A 553 13.35 -16.24 16.25
CA GLN A 553 12.89 -15.56 15.05
C GLN A 553 12.73 -14.05 15.29
N SER A 554 12.16 -13.67 16.44
CA SER A 554 12.00 -12.29 16.86
C SER A 554 13.34 -11.57 17.02
N VAL A 555 14.32 -12.24 17.64
CA VAL A 555 15.67 -11.72 17.85
C VAL A 555 16.42 -11.59 16.52
N ALA A 556 16.32 -12.59 15.63
CA ALA A 556 16.92 -12.51 14.30
C ALA A 556 16.29 -11.39 13.44
N GLN A 557 15.01 -11.07 13.64
CA GLN A 557 14.37 -9.92 13.01
C GLN A 557 14.85 -8.60 13.61
N LEU A 558 14.93 -8.51 14.95
CA LEU A 558 15.44 -7.33 15.65
C LEU A 558 16.90 -7.01 15.26
N GLN A 559 17.75 -8.03 15.10
CA GLN A 559 19.13 -7.87 14.61
C GLN A 559 19.16 -7.27 13.20
N ARG A 560 18.37 -7.81 12.26
CA ARG A 560 18.26 -7.26 10.89
C ARG A 560 17.79 -5.80 10.87
N LEU A 561 16.82 -5.46 11.73
CA LEU A 561 16.32 -4.09 11.87
C LEU A 561 17.38 -3.13 12.44
N ASN A 562 18.30 -3.65 13.24
CA ASN A 562 19.39 -2.87 13.80
C ASN A 562 20.55 -2.67 12.83
N ASP A 563 20.93 -3.70 12.06
CA ASP A 563 22.01 -3.64 11.07
C ASP A 563 21.66 -2.69 9.91
N GLY A 564 20.38 -2.61 9.54
CA GLY A 564 19.88 -1.66 8.54
C GLY A 564 20.05 -0.18 8.92
N LEU A 565 20.21 0.14 10.21
CA LEU A 565 20.41 1.50 10.73
C LEU A 565 21.88 1.84 11.02
N GLN A 566 22.76 0.85 11.17
CA GLN A 566 24.20 1.09 11.44
C GLN A 566 25.01 1.46 10.19
N GLY A 567 24.48 1.24 8.98
CA GLY A 567 25.10 1.69 7.73
C GLY A 567 25.12 3.21 7.54
N GLN A 568 24.55 3.98 8.47
CA GLN A 568 24.49 5.43 8.46
C GLN A 568 25.26 6.02 9.65
N SER A 569 26.57 6.12 9.53
CA SER A 569 27.40 6.96 10.42
C SER A 569 28.47 7.66 9.59
N PRO A 570 28.24 8.92 9.16
CA PRO A 570 29.18 9.68 8.34
C PRO A 570 30.47 10.09 9.09
N ALA A 571 30.53 9.89 10.41
CA ALA A 571 31.59 10.43 11.27
C ALA A 571 32.89 9.59 11.28
N GLN A 572 32.85 8.30 10.92
CA GLN A 572 34.06 7.45 10.96
C GLN A 572 34.81 7.43 9.62
N ALA A 573 34.12 7.65 8.49
CA ALA A 573 34.75 7.69 7.16
C ALA A 573 35.56 8.99 6.90
N LEU A 574 35.36 10.03 7.71
CA LEU A 574 36.09 11.30 7.60
C LEU A 574 37.40 11.31 8.40
N ASP A 575 37.51 10.53 9.48
CA ASP A 575 38.72 10.47 10.32
C ASP A 575 39.80 9.54 9.73
N GLU A 576 39.40 8.49 9.00
CA GLU A 576 40.35 7.66 8.23
C GLU A 576 40.90 8.37 6.99
N ARG A 577 40.08 9.18 6.29
CA ARG A 577 40.54 9.99 5.15
C ARG A 577 41.47 11.14 5.55
N ALA A 578 41.38 11.65 6.77
CA ALA A 578 42.31 12.66 7.28
C ALA A 578 43.67 12.08 7.71
N ARG A 579 43.73 10.78 8.06
CA ARG A 579 44.99 10.09 8.41
C ARG A 579 45.79 9.61 7.19
N GLU A 580 45.15 9.34 6.05
CA GLU A 580 45.83 8.84 4.85
C GLU A 580 46.48 9.94 3.97
N VAL A 581 46.14 11.22 4.15
CA VAL A 581 46.72 12.33 3.35
C VAL A 581 47.98 12.93 4.01
N GLY A 582 48.38 12.43 5.17
CA GLY A 582 49.37 13.07 6.04
C GLY A 582 50.73 12.39 6.21
N THR A 583 51.21 11.50 5.34
CA THR A 583 52.57 10.91 5.50
C THR A 583 53.14 10.34 4.19
N ALA A 584 53.98 11.11 3.49
CA ALA A 584 54.99 10.58 2.57
C ALA A 584 56.32 11.34 2.77
N PRO A 585 57.39 10.69 3.26
CA PRO A 585 58.69 11.35 3.41
C PRO A 585 59.45 11.39 2.08
N MET A 586 59.96 12.58 1.73
CA MET A 586 61.02 12.73 0.74
C MET A 586 62.26 11.91 1.15
N ARG A 587 62.82 11.14 0.22
CA ARG A 587 64.23 10.73 0.28
C ARG A 587 64.92 11.07 -1.04
N LEU A 588 65.92 11.94 -0.92
CA LEU A 588 67.02 12.09 -1.87
C LEU A 588 67.85 10.80 -1.92
N GLY A 589 68.38 10.49 -3.11
CA GLY A 589 69.34 9.43 -3.37
C GLY A 589 69.48 9.21 -4.86
#